data_AF-A0A954GA70-F1
#
_entry.id   AF-A0A954GA70-F1
#
_cell.length_a   1.000
_cell.length_b   1.000
_cell.length_c   1.000
_cell.angle_alpha   90.00
_cell.angle_beta   90.00
_cell.angle_gamma   90.00
#
_symmetry.space_group_name_H-M   'P 1'
#
loop_
_entity.id
_entity.type
_entity.pdbx_description
1 polymer ?
#
loop_
_entity_poly.entity_id
_entity_poly.type
_entity_poly.pdbx_seq_one_letter_code
_entity_poly.pdbx_strand_id
1 'polypeptide(L)'
;MAFLQSNSARLCRMICCVLVVVSVSHSGCSDHSLEYTELKQINEKVTEAELKRYLKVIKLMPEGKMPTFPTVYAPAPVWSHIRSLPIEDLVNSEQINMSQLWDVERISDQFGIRNRLLKKALLRRDMSKEQFISFTLAIGLAASRHQLRPDQKLDEIIKKGNKAIHQLQMD
;
A
#
# COMPACT_ATOMS: atom_id res chain seq x y z
N MET A 1 56.78 21.38 -49.36
CA MET A 1 55.41 21.55 -48.84
C MET A 1 54.87 20.20 -48.33
N ALA A 2 55.31 19.72 -47.15
CA ALA A 2 54.88 18.40 -46.64
C ALA A 2 54.72 18.33 -45.11
N PHE A 3 54.65 19.48 -44.43
CA PHE A 3 54.58 19.53 -42.95
C PHE A 3 53.19 19.94 -42.40
N LEU A 4 52.25 20.36 -43.25
CA LEU A 4 50.93 20.85 -42.81
C LEU A 4 49.82 19.78 -42.81
N GLN A 5 50.04 18.60 -43.41
CA GLN A 5 49.00 17.55 -43.51
C GLN A 5 48.93 16.59 -42.31
N SER A 6 49.97 16.52 -41.46
CA SER A 6 50.01 15.55 -40.35
C SER A 6 49.14 15.96 -39.15
N ASN A 7 48.91 17.26 -38.94
CA ASN A 7 48.22 17.75 -37.75
C ASN A 7 46.69 17.77 -37.88
N SER A 8 46.16 17.90 -39.09
CA SER A 8 44.72 17.89 -39.34
C SER A 8 44.10 16.50 -39.13
N ALA A 9 44.80 15.43 -39.52
CA ALA A 9 44.32 14.05 -39.34
C ALA A 9 44.26 13.62 -37.86
N ARG A 10 45.16 14.12 -37.01
CA ARG A 10 45.16 13.83 -35.56
C ARG A 10 44.07 14.61 -34.84
N LEU A 11 43.83 15.87 -35.22
CA LEU A 11 42.74 16.68 -34.66
C LEU A 11 41.37 16.08 -35.00
N CYS A 12 41.18 15.63 -36.25
CA CYS A 12 39.92 15.03 -36.71
C CYS A 12 39.60 13.72 -35.97
N ARG A 13 40.62 12.89 -35.68
CA ARG A 13 40.46 11.67 -34.87
C ARG A 13 40.08 11.98 -33.42
N MET A 14 40.70 12.99 -32.80
CA MET A 14 40.36 13.39 -31.42
C MET A 14 38.93 13.94 -31.33
N ILE A 15 38.50 14.76 -32.28
CA ILE A 15 37.14 15.32 -32.32
C ILE A 15 36.10 14.21 -32.53
N CYS A 16 36.35 13.24 -33.43
CA CYS A 16 35.46 12.09 -33.61
C CYS A 16 35.35 11.21 -32.35
N CYS A 17 36.46 10.95 -31.65
CA CYS A 17 36.41 10.16 -30.41
C CYS A 17 35.63 10.87 -29.30
N VAL A 18 35.76 12.19 -29.17
CA VAL A 18 34.98 12.97 -28.17
C VAL A 18 33.49 12.97 -28.51
N LEU A 19 33.12 13.11 -29.79
CA LEU A 19 31.72 13.06 -30.22
C LEU A 19 31.06 11.70 -30.00
N VAL A 20 31.81 10.59 -30.12
CA VAL A 20 31.31 9.24 -29.81
C VAL A 20 31.10 9.05 -28.31
N VAL A 21 31.99 9.56 -27.46
CA VAL A 21 31.84 9.45 -25.99
C VAL A 21 30.67 10.30 -25.47
N VAL A 22 30.44 11.48 -26.06
CA VAL A 22 29.31 12.36 -25.70
C VAL A 22 27.96 11.76 -26.15
N SER A 23 27.91 11.09 -27.31
CA SER A 23 26.66 10.51 -27.82
C SER A 23 26.22 9.23 -27.11
N VAL A 24 27.12 8.46 -26.50
CA VAL A 24 26.75 7.31 -25.65
C VAL A 24 26.17 7.75 -24.30
N SER A 25 26.45 8.98 -23.87
CA SER A 25 26.03 9.53 -22.57
C SER A 25 24.57 10.03 -22.53
N HIS A 26 23.81 9.90 -23.63
CA HIS A 26 22.39 10.31 -23.70
C HIS A 26 21.38 9.17 -23.80
N SER A 27 21.82 7.91 -23.67
CA SER A 27 20.92 6.74 -23.63
C SER A 27 20.56 6.30 -22.20
N GLY A 28 20.41 7.28 -21.31
CA GLY A 28 20.03 7.09 -19.91
C GLY A 28 18.82 7.94 -19.52
N CYS A 29 17.84 8.08 -20.41
CA CYS A 29 16.51 8.53 -20.00
C CYS A 29 15.84 7.34 -19.31
N SER A 30 16.20 7.09 -18.04
CA SER A 30 15.35 6.26 -17.22
C SER A 30 14.07 7.05 -17.03
N ASP A 31 12.96 6.49 -17.52
CA ASP A 31 11.63 6.81 -16.98
C ASP A 31 11.67 6.53 -15.48
N HIS A 32 12.21 7.47 -14.71
CA HIS A 32 11.88 7.61 -13.32
C HIS A 32 10.46 8.16 -13.29
N SER A 33 9.50 7.28 -13.60
CA SER A 33 8.14 7.44 -13.16
C SER A 33 8.24 7.76 -11.68
N LEU A 34 7.89 8.99 -11.31
CA LEU A 34 7.92 9.50 -9.95
C LEU A 34 7.58 8.38 -8.99
N GLU A 35 8.54 8.07 -8.13
CA GLU A 35 8.45 7.08 -7.08
C GLU A 35 7.15 7.36 -6.31
N TYR A 36 6.14 6.51 -6.52
CA TYR A 36 4.77 6.73 -6.05
C TYR A 36 4.78 6.84 -4.53
N THR A 37 4.94 8.05 -4.01
CA THR A 37 5.23 8.32 -2.60
C THR A 37 3.94 8.44 -1.79
N GLU A 38 2.81 8.54 -2.47
CA GLU A 38 1.50 8.60 -1.84
C GLU A 38 1.10 7.23 -1.27
N LEU A 39 0.63 7.27 -0.03
CA LEU A 39 0.06 6.12 0.64
C LEU A 39 -1.32 5.84 0.06
N LYS A 40 -1.57 4.56 -0.26
CA LYS A 40 -2.86 4.12 -0.80
C LYS A 40 -3.95 4.38 0.24
N GLN A 41 -5.03 5.04 -0.16
CA GLN A 41 -6.19 5.15 0.71
C GLN A 41 -6.89 3.80 0.82
N ILE A 42 -7.42 3.45 1.99
CA ILE A 42 -7.99 2.12 2.24
C ILE A 42 -9.17 1.79 1.32
N ASN A 43 -9.93 2.81 0.92
CA ASN A 43 -11.09 2.71 0.03
C ASN A 43 -10.73 2.79 -1.46
N GLU A 44 -9.45 3.03 -1.79
CA GLU A 44 -9.01 3.20 -3.17
C GLU A 44 -8.86 1.84 -3.88
N LYS A 45 -9.14 1.83 -5.18
CA LYS A 45 -8.97 0.63 -5.99
C LYS A 45 -7.48 0.31 -6.17
N VAL A 46 -7.10 -0.91 -5.80
CA VAL A 46 -5.77 -1.45 -6.08
C VAL A 46 -5.69 -1.89 -7.54
N THR A 47 -4.73 -1.34 -8.28
CA THR A 47 -4.44 -1.69 -9.67
C THR A 47 -3.67 -3.01 -9.77
N GLU A 48 -3.66 -3.61 -10.96
CA GLU A 48 -2.94 -4.86 -11.20
C GLU A 48 -1.42 -4.71 -11.00
N ALA A 49 -0.85 -3.57 -11.39
CA ALA A 49 0.58 -3.30 -11.21
C ALA A 49 0.97 -3.20 -9.73
N GLU A 50 0.17 -2.51 -8.93
CA GLU A 50 0.35 -2.39 -7.47
C GLU A 50 0.23 -3.76 -6.80
N LEU A 51 -0.80 -4.55 -7.14
CA LEU A 51 -0.96 -5.90 -6.62
C LEU A 51 0.23 -6.79 -6.97
N LYS A 52 0.73 -6.73 -8.21
CA LYS A 52 1.95 -7.46 -8.62
C LYS A 52 3.17 -7.01 -7.81
N ARG A 53 3.33 -5.71 -7.53
CA ARG A 53 4.43 -5.18 -6.71
C ARG A 53 4.34 -5.68 -5.26
N TYR A 54 3.15 -5.65 -4.67
CA TYR A 54 2.86 -6.16 -3.33
C TYR A 54 3.16 -7.68 -3.22
N LEU A 55 2.64 -8.49 -4.15
CA LEU A 55 2.88 -9.93 -4.15
C LEU A 55 4.36 -10.30 -4.34
N LYS A 56 5.13 -9.48 -5.06
CA LYS A 56 6.59 -9.65 -5.19
C LYS A 56 7.33 -9.48 -3.86
N VAL A 57 6.82 -8.67 -2.92
CA VAL A 57 7.37 -8.56 -1.56
C VAL A 57 7.04 -9.83 -0.78
N ILE A 58 5.79 -10.29 -0.81
CA ILE A 58 5.35 -11.52 -0.13
C ILE A 58 6.15 -12.72 -0.60
N LYS A 59 6.38 -12.88 -1.90
CA LYS A 59 7.16 -14.00 -2.47
C LYS A 59 8.62 -14.04 -2.01
N LEU A 60 9.16 -12.92 -1.52
CA LEU A 60 10.53 -12.88 -0.97
C LEU A 60 10.59 -13.30 0.50
N MET A 61 9.43 -13.45 1.16
CA MET A 61 9.32 -13.86 2.54
C MET A 61 9.23 -15.39 2.63
N PRO A 62 10.05 -16.06 3.47
CA PRO A 62 9.86 -17.47 3.75
C PRO A 62 8.50 -17.72 4.42
N GLU A 63 7.91 -18.89 4.18
CA GLU A 63 6.65 -19.30 4.80
C GLU A 63 6.74 -19.20 6.33
N GLY A 64 5.68 -18.68 6.96
CA GLY A 64 5.61 -18.49 8.41
C GLY A 64 6.52 -17.39 8.97
N LYS A 65 7.27 -16.64 8.13
CA LYS A 65 8.12 -15.51 8.58
C LYS A 65 7.48 -14.14 8.38
N MET A 66 6.24 -14.09 7.89
CA MET A 66 5.46 -12.87 7.79
C MET A 66 5.12 -12.37 9.20
N PRO A 67 5.38 -11.10 9.55
CA PRO A 67 4.91 -10.56 10.81
C PRO A 67 3.39 -10.64 10.89
N THR A 68 2.87 -10.89 12.09
CA THR A 68 1.44 -10.80 12.34
C THR A 68 0.97 -9.37 12.10
N PHE A 69 -0.01 -9.21 11.22
CA PHE A 69 -0.66 -7.92 11.01
C PHE A 69 -1.65 -7.67 12.17
N PRO A 70 -1.68 -6.46 12.76
CA PRO A 70 -2.60 -6.18 13.85
C PRO A 70 -4.06 -6.27 13.39
N THR A 71 -4.97 -6.50 14.33
CA THR A 71 -6.41 -6.45 14.04
C THR A 71 -6.80 -5.03 13.66
N VAL A 72 -7.38 -4.89 12.47
CA VAL A 72 -7.85 -3.60 11.91
C VAL A 72 -9.37 -3.52 11.79
N TYR A 73 -10.08 -4.58 12.21
CA TYR A 73 -11.52 -4.54 12.36
C TYR A 73 -11.87 -3.92 13.71
N ALA A 74 -12.81 -2.98 13.70
CA ALA A 74 -13.37 -2.45 14.93
C ALA A 74 -14.02 -3.59 15.73
N PRO A 75 -13.81 -3.66 17.05
CA PRO A 75 -14.60 -4.55 17.90
C PRO A 75 -16.07 -4.15 17.82
N ALA A 76 -16.96 -5.05 18.24
CA ALA A 76 -18.38 -4.70 18.36
C ALA A 76 -18.53 -3.44 19.25
N PRO A 77 -19.40 -2.49 18.86
CA PRO A 77 -19.59 -1.28 19.64
C PRO A 77 -20.06 -1.63 21.06
N VAL A 78 -19.42 -1.02 22.05
CA VAL A 78 -19.80 -1.15 23.47
C VAL A 78 -20.55 0.12 23.86
N TRP A 79 -21.79 0.25 23.41
CA TRP A 79 -22.64 1.37 23.81
C TRP A 79 -23.35 1.03 25.12
N SER A 80 -23.25 1.92 26.11
CA SER A 80 -24.02 1.76 27.35
C SER A 80 -25.50 2.00 27.05
N HIS A 81 -26.37 1.05 27.42
CA HIS A 81 -27.83 1.18 27.33
C HIS A 81 -28.39 2.39 28.09
N ILE A 82 -27.59 2.98 28.98
CA ILE A 82 -27.98 4.09 29.87
C ILE A 82 -27.79 5.46 29.17
N ARG A 83 -27.12 5.51 28.02
CA ARG A 83 -26.95 6.74 27.24
C ARG A 83 -27.46 6.57 25.82
N SER A 84 -28.60 7.18 25.53
CA SER A 84 -29.03 7.46 24.16
C SER A 84 -28.17 8.59 23.60
N LEU A 85 -27.01 8.24 23.02
CA LEU A 85 -26.29 9.19 22.17
C LEU A 85 -27.13 9.45 20.91
N PRO A 86 -27.18 10.70 20.42
CA PRO A 86 -27.64 10.99 19.07
C PRO A 86 -26.94 10.10 18.04
N ILE A 87 -27.66 9.73 16.97
CA ILE A 87 -27.10 8.88 15.90
C ILE A 87 -25.81 9.49 15.32
N GLU A 88 -25.78 10.81 15.19
CA GLU A 88 -24.60 11.55 14.72
C GLU A 88 -23.37 11.30 15.60
N ASP A 89 -23.51 11.37 16.92
CA ASP A 89 -22.42 11.13 17.86
C ASP A 89 -21.95 9.68 17.82
N LEU A 90 -22.88 8.72 17.65
CA LEU A 90 -22.54 7.32 17.46
C LEU A 90 -21.71 7.12 16.18
N VAL A 91 -22.16 7.67 15.06
CA VAL A 91 -21.44 7.58 13.78
C VAL A 91 -20.06 8.24 13.88
N ASN A 92 -19.96 9.42 14.49
CA ASN A 92 -18.69 10.10 14.69
C ASN A 92 -17.74 9.28 15.57
N SER A 93 -18.24 8.69 16.66
CA SER A 93 -17.42 7.84 17.54
C SER A 93 -16.86 6.61 16.81
N GLU A 94 -17.67 5.97 15.97
CA GLU A 94 -17.25 4.85 15.14
C GLU A 94 -16.23 5.26 14.08
N GLN A 95 -16.44 6.38 13.40
CA GLN A 95 -15.49 6.89 12.40
C GLN A 95 -14.13 7.23 13.04
N ILE A 96 -14.14 7.84 14.23
CA ILE A 96 -12.91 8.13 14.98
C ILE A 96 -12.20 6.83 15.36
N ASN A 97 -12.93 5.85 15.90
CA ASN A 97 -12.36 4.56 16.27
C ASN A 97 -11.75 3.83 15.05
N MET A 98 -12.48 3.79 13.94
CA MET A 98 -12.02 3.17 12.69
C MET A 98 -10.79 3.88 12.13
N SER A 99 -10.75 5.22 12.14
CA SER A 99 -9.58 5.97 11.65
C SER A 99 -8.33 5.71 12.48
N GLN A 100 -8.45 5.58 13.80
CA GLN A 100 -7.35 5.18 14.68
C GLN A 100 -6.88 3.74 14.42
N LEU A 101 -7.82 2.82 14.19
CA LEU A 101 -7.48 1.43 13.89
C LEU A 101 -6.78 1.27 12.55
N TRP A 102 -7.11 2.11 11.57
CA TRP A 102 -6.54 2.09 10.22
C TRP A 102 -5.33 3.01 10.03
N ASP A 103 -4.90 3.70 11.09
CA ASP A 103 -3.72 4.56 11.02
C ASP A 103 -2.47 3.78 10.60
N VAL A 104 -1.91 4.17 9.46
CA VAL A 104 -0.75 3.52 8.84
C VAL A 104 0.47 3.67 9.72
N GLU A 105 0.66 4.81 10.37
CA GLU A 105 1.83 5.06 11.22
C GLU A 105 1.80 4.17 12.47
N ARG A 106 0.68 4.15 13.19
CA ARG A 106 0.47 3.24 14.32
C ARG A 106 0.65 1.78 13.95
N ILE A 107 0.10 1.34 12.82
CA ILE A 107 0.30 -0.04 12.33
C ILE A 107 1.77 -0.27 11.99
N SER A 108 2.42 0.69 11.36
CA SER A 108 3.84 0.65 10.98
C SER A 108 4.75 0.47 12.20
N ASP A 109 4.41 1.09 13.31
CA ASP A 109 5.13 0.92 14.57
C ASP A 109 4.89 -0.45 15.20
N GLN A 110 3.69 -1.01 15.10
CA GLN A 110 3.43 -2.35 15.62
C GLN A 110 3.93 -3.45 14.68
N PHE A 111 4.03 -3.16 13.39
CA PHE A 111 4.32 -4.12 12.35
C PHE A 111 5.82 -4.40 12.23
N GLY A 112 6.25 -5.39 12.99
CA GLY A 112 7.52 -6.06 12.74
C GLY A 112 8.75 -5.15 12.81
N ILE A 113 8.81 -4.25 13.82
CA ILE A 113 9.94 -3.33 14.11
C ILE A 113 11.33 -3.99 13.92
N ARG A 114 11.42 -5.30 14.15
CA ARG A 114 12.68 -6.07 14.11
C ARG A 114 12.75 -7.12 12.99
N ASN A 115 11.77 -7.19 12.08
CA ASN A 115 11.78 -8.19 11.01
C ASN A 115 12.77 -7.80 9.89
N ARG A 116 14.02 -8.26 10.04
CA ARG A 116 15.10 -8.05 9.07
C ARG A 116 14.78 -8.62 7.68
N LEU A 117 14.01 -9.70 7.60
CA LEU A 117 13.64 -10.32 6.32
C LEU A 117 12.67 -9.42 5.55
N LEU A 118 11.63 -8.93 6.23
CA LEU A 118 10.70 -7.99 5.65
C LEU A 118 11.41 -6.72 5.20
N LYS A 119 12.27 -6.13 6.04
CA LYS A 119 13.06 -4.95 5.66
C LYS A 119 13.88 -5.19 4.39
N LYS A 120 14.54 -6.35 4.26
CA LYS A 120 15.29 -6.71 3.05
C LYS A 120 14.38 -6.91 1.83
N ALA A 121 13.22 -7.54 2.02
CA ALA A 121 12.26 -7.76 0.94
C ALA A 121 11.70 -6.44 0.39
N LEU A 122 11.37 -5.51 1.29
CA LEU A 122 10.91 -4.16 0.98
C LEU A 122 11.97 -3.35 0.22
N LEU A 123 13.21 -3.33 0.72
CA LEU A 123 14.33 -2.66 0.05
C LEU A 123 14.60 -3.21 -1.36
N ARG A 124 14.51 -4.54 -1.56
CA ARG A 124 14.68 -5.17 -2.89
C ARG A 124 13.59 -4.81 -3.90
N ARG A 125 12.46 -4.29 -3.42
CA ARG A 125 11.29 -3.93 -4.23
C ARG A 125 10.99 -2.45 -4.20
N ASP A 126 11.92 -1.66 -3.64
CA ASP A 126 11.84 -0.21 -3.57
C ASP A 126 10.49 0.23 -2.96
N MET A 127 10.13 -0.37 -1.83
CA MET A 127 8.83 -0.15 -1.20
C MET A 127 9.05 0.26 0.26
N SER A 128 8.41 1.34 0.69
CA SER A 128 8.42 1.73 2.10
C SER A 128 7.53 0.80 2.92
N LYS A 129 7.74 0.81 4.24
CA LYS A 129 6.92 0.02 5.17
C LYS A 129 5.47 0.51 5.15
N GLU A 130 5.30 1.82 5.07
CA GLU A 130 4.01 2.52 5.04
C GLU A 130 3.25 2.22 3.74
N GLN A 131 3.93 2.18 2.61
CA GLN A 131 3.35 1.72 1.33
C GLN A 131 2.90 0.27 1.42
N PHE A 132 3.73 -0.62 1.98
CA PHE A 132 3.35 -2.02 2.13
C PHE A 132 2.10 -2.19 3.02
N ILE A 133 2.03 -1.43 4.11
CA ILE A 133 0.89 -1.45 5.04
C ILE A 133 -0.36 -0.88 4.39
N SER A 134 -0.28 0.27 3.72
CA SER A 134 -1.41 0.87 3.00
C SER A 134 -1.95 -0.07 1.92
N PHE A 135 -1.08 -0.76 1.16
CA PHE A 135 -1.53 -1.83 0.26
C PHE A 135 -2.19 -2.99 0.99
N THR A 136 -1.64 -3.42 2.12
CA THR A 136 -2.22 -4.51 2.92
C THR A 136 -3.65 -4.16 3.38
N LEU A 137 -3.86 -2.91 3.83
CA LEU A 137 -5.16 -2.39 4.24
C LEU A 137 -6.15 -2.34 3.07
N ALA A 138 -5.75 -1.73 1.95
CA ALA A 138 -6.62 -1.59 0.78
C ALA A 138 -7.00 -2.96 0.17
N ILE A 139 -6.03 -3.88 0.07
CA ILE A 139 -6.29 -5.25 -0.40
C ILE A 139 -7.20 -6.00 0.59
N GLY A 140 -6.93 -5.87 1.89
CA GLY A 140 -7.74 -6.50 2.94
C GLY A 140 -9.20 -6.03 2.91
N LEU A 141 -9.43 -4.72 2.75
CA LEU A 141 -10.77 -4.16 2.61
C LEU A 141 -11.43 -4.62 1.30
N ALA A 142 -10.71 -4.61 0.17
CA ALA A 142 -11.25 -5.09 -1.10
C ALA A 142 -11.66 -6.56 -1.01
N ALA A 143 -10.84 -7.40 -0.36
CA ALA A 143 -11.13 -8.82 -0.15
C ALA A 143 -12.34 -9.03 0.78
N SER A 144 -12.47 -8.25 1.85
CA SER A 144 -13.61 -8.37 2.77
C SER A 144 -14.92 -7.90 2.12
N ARG A 145 -14.87 -6.85 1.29
CA ARG A 145 -16.02 -6.43 0.46
C ARG A 145 -16.41 -7.51 -0.54
N HIS A 146 -15.45 -8.27 -1.08
CA HIS A 146 -15.77 -9.37 -1.99
C HIS A 146 -16.36 -10.60 -1.28
N GLN A 147 -16.08 -10.78 0.02
CA GLN A 147 -16.80 -11.76 0.85
C GLN A 147 -18.26 -11.37 1.08
N LEU A 148 -18.58 -10.07 1.09
CA LEU A 148 -19.94 -9.54 1.02
C LEU A 148 -20.45 -9.65 -0.42
N ARG A 149 -20.85 -10.85 -0.79
CA ARG A 149 -21.33 -11.14 -2.14
C ARG A 149 -22.69 -10.47 -2.40
N PRO A 150 -23.00 -10.09 -3.65
CA PRO A 150 -24.33 -9.58 -4.04
C PRO A 150 -25.45 -10.64 -3.92
N ASP A 151 -25.11 -11.94 -3.75
CA ASP A 151 -26.06 -13.02 -3.49
C ASP A 151 -26.37 -13.20 -1.99
N GLN A 152 -25.75 -12.40 -1.10
CA GLN A 152 -26.17 -12.36 0.28
C GLN A 152 -27.61 -11.85 0.33
N LYS A 153 -28.50 -12.68 0.84
CA LYS A 153 -29.91 -12.33 1.04
C LYS A 153 -29.98 -11.21 2.07
N LEU A 154 -29.97 -9.98 1.58
CA LEU A 154 -29.99 -8.77 2.39
C LEU A 154 -31.16 -8.81 3.39
N ASP A 155 -32.30 -9.33 2.96
CA ASP A 155 -33.48 -9.53 3.81
C ASP A 155 -33.21 -10.47 4.99
N GLU A 156 -32.42 -11.54 4.80
CA GLU A 156 -32.05 -12.44 5.89
C GLU A 156 -31.08 -11.78 6.88
N ILE A 157 -30.14 -10.97 6.38
CA ILE A 157 -29.21 -10.20 7.21
C ILE A 157 -29.97 -9.13 8.02
N ILE A 158 -30.85 -8.36 7.38
CA ILE A 158 -31.71 -7.36 8.03
C ILE A 158 -32.60 -8.03 9.07
N LYS A 159 -33.23 -9.16 8.72
CA LYS A 159 -34.10 -9.90 9.64
C LYS A 159 -33.34 -10.42 10.86
N LYS A 160 -32.10 -10.88 10.66
CA LYS A 160 -31.20 -11.31 11.76
C LYS A 160 -30.76 -10.13 12.63
N GLY A 161 -30.43 -8.99 12.00
CA GLY A 161 -30.10 -7.74 12.68
C GLY A 161 -31.25 -7.22 13.53
N ASN A 162 -32.46 -7.15 12.98
CA ASN A 162 -33.68 -6.75 13.69
C ASN A 162 -33.98 -7.68 14.87
N LYS A 163 -33.74 -8.99 14.71
CA LYS A 163 -33.89 -9.96 15.80
C LYS A 163 -32.90 -9.69 16.94
N ALA A 164 -31.66 -9.39 16.61
CA ALA A 164 -30.62 -9.05 17.59
C ALA A 164 -30.93 -7.73 18.30
N ILE A 165 -31.38 -6.70 17.57
CA ILE A 165 -31.82 -5.42 18.14
C ILE A 165 -33.01 -5.65 19.09
N HIS A 166 -33.99 -6.44 18.69
CA HIS A 166 -35.14 -6.75 19.54
C HIS A 166 -34.72 -7.51 20.81
N GLN A 167 -33.74 -8.41 20.73
CA GLN A 167 -33.20 -9.07 21.94
C GLN A 167 -32.50 -8.07 22.87
N LEU A 168 -31.70 -7.17 22.32
CA LEU A 168 -31.02 -6.11 23.08
C LEU A 168 -31.98 -5.06 23.68
N GLN A 169 -33.22 -4.99 23.21
CA GLN A 169 -34.28 -4.13 23.78
C GLN A 169 -35.06 -4.81 24.91
N MET A 170 -34.96 -6.14 25.02
CA MET A 170 -35.66 -6.95 26.02
C MET A 170 -34.76 -7.32 27.21
N ASP A 171 -33.43 -7.22 27.05
CA ASP A 171 -32.41 -7.28 28.10
C ASP A 171 -32.16 -5.88 28.70
#